data_AF-A0A7C1AI36-F1
#
_entry.id   AF-A0A7C1AI36-F1
#
_cell.length_a   1.000
_cell.length_b   1.000
_cell.length_c   1.000
_cell.angle_alpha   90.00
_cell.angle_beta   90.00
_cell.angle_gamma   90.00
#
_symmetry.space_group_name_H-M   'P 1'
#
loop_
_entity.id
_entity.type
_entity.pdbx_description
1 polymer ?
#
loop_
_entity_poly.entity_id
_entity_poly.type
_entity_poly.pdbx_seq_one_letter_code
_entity_poly.pdbx_strand_id
1 'polypeptide(L)' 'MTDEKKIALKMVVDGETRDVSYEELALSNNLAQEALVRLLIEKKVIDPKEFLDMMGKVKKERYRTPESLDK' A
#
# COMPACT_ATOMS: atom_id res chain seq x y z
N MET A 1 -29.95 9.73 3.14
CA MET A 1 -29.67 8.39 2.60
C MET A 1 -28.32 8.00 3.17
N THR A 2 -28.28 7.03 4.08
CA THR A 2 -27.05 6.51 4.64
C THR A 2 -26.27 5.84 3.50
N ASP A 3 -25.15 6.44 3.09
CA ASP A 3 -24.21 5.80 2.17
C ASP A 3 -23.83 4.44 2.79
N GLU A 4 -24.31 3.36 2.19
CA GLU A 4 -23.89 2.02 2.55
C GLU A 4 -22.38 1.93 2.31
N LYS A 5 -21.60 1.95 3.40
CA LYS A 5 -20.15 1.71 3.34
C LYS A 5 -19.93 0.43 2.54
N LYS A 6 -19.34 0.54 1.35
CA LYS A 6 -18.97 -0.61 0.53
C LYS A 6 -17.94 -1.42 1.31
N ILE A 7 -18.37 -2.53 1.88
CA ILE A 7 -17.51 -3.46 2.60
C ILE A 7 -16.57 -4.10 1.58
N ALA A 8 -15.27 -3.97 1.80
CA ALA A 8 -14.24 -4.54 0.96
C ALA A 8 -13.83 -5.94 1.46
N LEU A 9 -13.81 -6.13 2.78
CA LEU A 9 -13.30 -7.34 3.41
C LEU A 9 -13.98 -7.56 4.78
N LYS A 10 -14.22 -8.82 5.15
CA LYS A 10 -14.46 -9.20 6.56
C LYS A 10 -13.18 -9.80 7.13
N MET A 11 -12.70 -9.27 8.24
CA MET A 11 -11.51 -9.77 8.91
C MET A 11 -11.86 -10.34 10.28
N VAL A 12 -11.12 -11.36 10.73
CA VAL A 12 -11.15 -11.79 12.12
C VAL A 12 -9.91 -11.23 12.80
N VAL A 13 -10.10 -10.35 13.78
CA VAL A 13 -9.03 -9.74 14.58
C VAL A 13 -9.35 -10.04 16.04
N ASP A 14 -8.42 -10.65 16.77
CA ASP A 14 -8.58 -11.04 18.18
C ASP A 14 -9.84 -11.89 18.46
N GLY A 15 -10.26 -12.68 17.48
CA GLY A 15 -11.46 -13.52 17.56
C GLY A 15 -12.77 -12.80 17.21
N GLU A 16 -12.76 -11.48 16.99
CA GLU A 16 -13.93 -10.72 16.57
C GLU A 16 -13.97 -10.53 15.05
N THR A 17 -15.15 -10.71 14.45
CA THR A 17 -15.37 -10.44 13.03
C THR A 17 -15.68 -8.96 12.82
N ARG A 18 -14.89 -8.31 11.98
CA ARG A 18 -15.02 -6.88 11.68
C ARG A 18 -15.16 -6.68 10.17
N ASP A 19 -16.18 -5.91 9.80
CA ASP A 19 -16.39 -5.47 8.42
C ASP A 19 -15.49 -4.25 8.17
N VAL A 20 -14.67 -4.32 7.12
CA VAL A 20 -13.71 -3.27 6.75
C VAL A 20 -14.14 -2.67 5.42
N SER A 21 -14.36 -1.36 5.41
CA SER A 21 -14.70 -0.63 4.17
C SER A 21 -13.48 -0.50 3.26
N TYR A 22 -13.72 -0.17 1.97
CA TYR A 22 -12.62 0.15 1.04
C TYR A 22 -11.74 1.30 1.54
N GLU A 23 -12.34 2.31 2.16
CA GLU A 23 -11.63 3.48 2.69
C GLU A 23 -10.76 3.10 3.89
N GLU A 24 -11.31 2.29 4.80
CA GLU A 24 -10.58 1.78 5.97
C GLU A 24 -9.41 0.88 5.53
N LEU A 25 -9.62 0.06 4.50
CA LEU A 25 -8.58 -0.79 3.92
C LEU A 25 -7.46 0.04 3.26
N ALA A 26 -7.82 1.03 2.43
CA ALA A 26 -6.84 1.89 1.76
C ALA A 26 -6.02 2.71 2.77
N LEU A 27 -6.68 3.28 3.78
CA LEU A 27 -6.01 4.01 4.85
C LEU A 27 -5.07 3.09 5.64
N SER A 28 -5.55 1.90 6.04
CA SER A 28 -4.76 0.93 6.79
C SER A 28 -3.53 0.48 6.01
N ASN A 29 -3.66 0.20 4.70
CA ASN A 29 -2.53 -0.19 3.86
C ASN A 29 -1.46 0.90 3.78
N ASN A 30 -1.86 2.17 3.58
CA ASN A 30 -0.92 3.27 3.50
C ASN A 30 -0.17 3.46 4.83
N LEU A 31 -0.89 3.43 5.95
CA LEU A 31 -0.30 3.55 7.30
C LEU A 31 0.66 2.39 7.60
N ALA A 32 0.27 1.16 7.29
CA ALA A 32 1.10 -0.02 7.54
C ALA A 32 2.38 0.01 6.70
N GLN A 33 2.30 0.40 5.43
CA GLN A 33 3.46 0.54 4.55
C GLN A 33 4.40 1.64 5.03
N GLU A 34 3.88 2.80 5.42
CA GLU A 34 4.69 3.88 5.97
C GLU A 34 5.40 3.47 7.26
N ALA A 35 4.67 2.87 8.20
CA ALA A 35 5.23 2.40 9.46
C ALA A 35 6.34 1.36 9.23
N LEU A 36 6.13 0.42 8.32
CA LEU A 36 7.12 -0.59 7.96
C LEU A 36 8.39 0.04 7.38
N VAL A 37 8.27 0.94 6.41
CA VAL A 37 9.44 1.59 5.78
C VAL A 37 10.22 2.41 6.80
N ARG A 38 9.52 3.18 7.65
CA ARG A 38 10.15 3.96 8.73
C ARG A 38 10.93 3.06 9.68
N LEU A 39 10.32 1.97 10.14
CA LEU A 39 10.95 1.02 11.06
C LEU A 39 12.21 0.38 10.45
N LEU A 40 12.18 0.01 9.18
CA LEU A 40 13.32 -0.59 8.48
C LEU A 40 14.48 0.41 8.32
N ILE A 41 14.18 1.68 8.04
CA ILE A 41 15.18 2.76 7.96
C ILE A 41 15.78 3.03 9.35
N GLU A 42 14.95 3.16 10.39
CA GLU A 42 15.41 3.40 11.77
C GLU A 42 16.30 2.27 12.28
N LYS A 43 15.96 1.01 11.95
CA LYS A 43 16.78 -0.17 12.24
C LYS A 43 17.99 -0.32 11.30
N LYS A 44 18.19 0.59 10.35
CA LYS A 44 19.28 0.58 9.35
C LYS A 44 19.32 -0.70 8.52
N VAL A 45 18.15 -1.31 8.26
CA VAL A 45 18.01 -2.51 7.44
C VAL A 45 17.99 -2.15 5.95
N ILE A 46 17.44 -0.99 5.60
CA ILE A 46 17.42 -0.45 4.23
C ILE A 46 17.91 1.01 4.23
N ASP A 47 18.51 1.42 3.12
CA ASP A 47 18.88 2.82 2.90
C ASP A 47 17.71 3.61 2.26
N PRO A 48 17.39 4.83 2.74
CA PRO A 48 16.30 5.62 2.21
C PRO A 48 16.45 5.97 0.72
N LYS A 49 17.67 6.23 0.24
CA LYS A 49 17.92 6.59 -1.15
C LYS A 49 17.74 5.38 -2.05
N GLU A 50 18.28 4.22 -1.65
CA GLU A 50 18.06 2.97 -2.39
C GLU A 50 16.57 2.60 -2.48
N PHE A 51 15.82 2.83 -1.40
CA PHE A 51 14.37 2.62 -1.39
C PHE A 51 13.66 3.52 -2.42
N LEU A 52 14.00 4.81 -2.49
CA LEU A 52 13.44 5.75 -3.48
C LEU A 52 13.80 5.35 -4.92
N ASP A 53 15.03 4.90 -5.16
CA ASP A 53 15.45 4.42 -6.47
C ASP A 53 14.67 3.15 -6.88
N MET A 54 14.45 2.24 -5.93
CA MET A 54 13.65 1.03 -6.15
C MET A 54 12.19 1.37 -6.45
N MET A 55 11.59 2.31 -5.71
CA MET A 55 10.25 2.82 -5.99
C MET A 55 10.14 3.34 -7.44
N GLY A 56 11.15 4.06 -7.91
CA GLY A 56 11.24 4.51 -9.30
C GLY A 56 11.30 3.36 -10.31
N LYS A 57 12.08 2.31 -10.03
CA LYS A 57 12.16 1.10 -10.88
C LYS A 57 10.83 0.36 -10.95
N VAL A 58 10.21 0.08 -9.81
CA VAL A 58 8.91 -0.60 -9.72
C VAL A 58 7.84 0.19 -10.47
N LYS A 59 7.84 1.52 -10.36
CA LYS A 59 6.93 2.37 -11.14
C LYS A 59 7.16 2.20 -12.64
N LYS A 60 8.41 2.26 -13.10
CA LYS A 60 8.72 2.07 -14.54
C LYS A 60 8.30 0.68 -15.03
N GLU A 61 8.49 -0.36 -14.24
CA GLU A 61 8.12 -1.74 -14.60
C GLU A 61 6.60 -1.93 -14.67
N ARG A 62 5.86 -1.40 -13.70
CA ARG A 62 4.40 -1.59 -13.61
C ARG A 62 3.60 -0.68 -14.54
N TYR A 63 4.13 0.51 -14.85
CA TYR A 63 3.45 1.50 -15.71
C TYR A 63 4.00 1.54 -17.14
N ARG A 64 4.89 0.61 -17.52
CA ARG A 64 5.21 0.34 -18.93
C ARG A 64 3.99 -0.31 -19.58
N THR A 65 3.12 0.50 -20.18
CA THR A 65 2.14 0.02 -21.16
C THR A 65 2.83 -0.16 -22.53
N PRO A 66 2.34 -1.09 -23.38
CA PRO A 66 2.89 -1.34 -24.73
C PRO A 66 3.00 -0.09 -25.62
N GLU A 67 2.18 0.92 -25.36
CA GLU A 67 2.09 2.18 -26.11
C GLU A 67 3.31 3.10 -25.97
N SER A 68 4.23 2.78 -25.05
CA SER A 68 5.45 3.56 -24.81
C SER A 68 6.64 3.19 -25.71
N LEU A 69 6.44 2.28 -26.67
CA LEU A 69 7.50 1.78 -27.58
C LEU A 69 7.52 2.46 -28.97
N ASP A 70 6.53 3.27 -29.33
CA ASP A 70 6.38 3.84 -30.70
C ASP A 70 6.48 5.38 -30.78
N LYS A 71 7.28 6.03 -29.92
CA LYS A 71 7.65 7.45 -30.09
C LYS A 71 9.13 7.72 -29.89
#